data_AF-A0A964JQU9-F1
#
_entry.id   AF-A0A964JQU9-F1
#
_cell.length_a   1.000
_cell.length_b   1.000
_cell.length_c   1.000
_cell.angle_alpha   90.00
_cell.angle_beta   90.00
_cell.angle_gamma   90.00
#
_symmetry.space_group_name_H-M   'P 1'
#
loop_
_entity.id
_entity.type
_entity.pdbx_description
1 polymer ?
#
loop_
_entity_poly.entity_id
_entity_poly.type
_entity_poly.pdbx_seq_one_letter_code
_entity_poly.pdbx_strand_id
1 'polypeptide(L)'
;MKRHTSIFILALLFMIGTPAHARPARIAVFEVQAYAAPDETSQVVHTFVEGAEVSVSEVAKDGWVQIRLPDGRSGFVRESLVAPLVFAPPPSSPSAQVVKLPDEIKPRLVRTFDELRPHAATDPLTVRALDAVDSDRRTGFALLGGSAASAAAGMVGFFVLRDPVCAASCGADPAHVTLYGAGVLAAVLAGVALGYWPDQDDLEAITAAHSARNPEAPLLVPPRRPAPTSEPPAPAPVSAPASSQ
;
A
#
# COMPACT_ATOMS: atom_id res chain seq x y z
N MET A 1 52.31 14.89 -31.54
CA MET A 1 51.07 15.50 -31.02
C MET A 1 49.98 14.42 -30.88
N LYS A 2 49.98 13.65 -29.79
CA LYS A 2 48.99 12.58 -29.51
C LYS A 2 49.24 12.02 -28.09
N ARG A 3 48.16 11.75 -27.35
CA ARG A 3 48.05 10.91 -26.13
C ARG A 3 48.31 11.55 -24.74
N HIS A 4 47.44 12.41 -24.22
CA HIS A 4 47.39 12.61 -22.73
C HIS A 4 45.98 12.79 -22.12
N THR A 5 44.90 12.80 -22.90
CA THR A 5 43.55 13.15 -22.41
C THR A 5 42.62 11.96 -22.14
N SER A 6 43.15 10.80 -21.73
CA SER A 6 42.31 9.60 -21.48
C SER A 6 42.60 8.87 -20.15
N ILE A 7 43.53 9.37 -19.33
CA ILE A 7 43.90 8.72 -18.06
C ILE A 7 43.22 9.40 -16.85
N PHE A 8 42.71 10.63 -16.99
CA PHE A 8 42.08 11.35 -15.87
C PHE A 8 40.63 10.92 -15.55
N ILE A 9 39.95 10.18 -16.44
CA ILE A 9 38.57 9.71 -16.20
C ILE A 9 38.54 8.38 -15.42
N LEU A 10 39.63 7.59 -15.45
CA LEU A 10 39.68 6.29 -14.77
C LEU A 10 40.04 6.40 -13.27
N ALA A 11 40.66 7.49 -12.83
CA ALA A 11 40.98 7.72 -11.41
C ALA A 11 39.79 8.28 -10.60
N LEU A 12 38.77 8.86 -11.25
CA LEU A 12 37.60 9.41 -10.56
C LEU A 12 36.56 8.34 -10.17
N LEU A 13 36.63 7.15 -10.77
CA LEU A 13 35.68 6.05 -10.55
C LEU A 13 36.04 5.11 -9.39
N PHE A 14 37.19 5.30 -8.73
CA PHE A 14 37.61 4.51 -7.58
C PHE A 14 37.24 5.13 -6.22
N MET A 15 36.61 6.31 -6.21
CA MET A 15 35.99 6.93 -5.03
C MET A 15 34.49 6.57 -4.91
N ILE A 16 34.11 5.36 -5.34
CA ILE A 16 32.81 4.80 -4.97
C ILE A 16 32.99 4.28 -3.55
N GLY A 17 32.63 5.14 -2.58
CA GLY A 17 32.77 4.90 -1.16
C GLY A 17 32.23 3.53 -0.77
N THR A 18 32.98 2.83 0.07
CA THR A 18 32.50 1.61 0.73
C THR A 18 31.19 1.92 1.42
N PRO A 19 30.09 1.18 1.13
CA PRO A 19 28.86 1.36 1.88
C PRO A 19 29.19 1.09 3.34
N ALA A 20 29.16 2.14 4.16
CA ALA A 20 29.25 1.99 5.59
C ALA A 20 28.07 1.09 5.98
N HIS A 21 28.36 -0.14 6.40
CA HIS A 21 27.38 -1.10 6.86
C HIS A 21 26.78 -0.56 8.15
N ALA A 22 25.74 0.25 8.02
CA ALA A 22 24.97 0.70 9.16
C ALA A 22 24.21 -0.52 9.69
N ARG A 23 24.49 -0.91 10.93
CA ARG A 23 23.78 -2.00 11.59
C ARG A 23 22.52 -1.42 12.23
N PRO A 24 21.35 -2.06 12.04
CA PRO A 24 20.15 -1.64 12.76
C PRO A 24 20.34 -1.91 14.26
N ALA A 25 19.90 -0.97 15.11
CA ALA A 25 19.85 -1.15 16.56
C ALA A 25 18.57 -0.54 17.15
N ARG A 26 18.24 -0.92 18.40
CA ARG A 26 17.10 -0.36 19.13
C ARG A 26 17.56 0.32 20.42
N ILE A 27 16.88 1.41 20.74
CA ILE A 27 17.04 2.12 22.02
C ILE A 27 16.40 1.25 23.12
N ALA A 28 17.19 0.83 24.11
CA ALA A 28 16.75 -0.12 25.14
C ALA A 28 16.25 0.54 26.44
N VAL A 29 16.24 1.88 26.47
CA VAL A 29 15.91 2.67 27.65
C VAL A 29 14.73 3.57 27.32
N PHE A 30 13.94 3.91 28.34
CA PHE A 30 12.71 4.72 28.24
C PHE A 30 12.90 6.00 27.40
N GLU A 31 14.05 6.67 27.58
CA GLU A 31 14.40 7.90 26.90
C GLU A 31 15.93 8.02 26.74
N VAL A 32 16.39 8.37 25.54
CA VAL A 32 17.81 8.55 25.24
C VAL A 32 18.03 9.85 24.48
N GLN A 33 19.01 10.63 24.94
CA GLN A 33 19.43 11.86 24.29
C GLN A 33 20.61 11.60 23.37
N ALA A 34 20.52 12.11 22.15
CA ALA A 34 21.60 12.09 21.17
C ALA A 34 22.29 13.46 21.14
N TYR A 35 23.61 13.43 21.22
CA TYR A 35 24.45 14.61 21.38
C TYR A 35 25.15 14.97 20.07
N ALA A 36 25.53 16.24 19.88
CA ALA A 36 26.24 16.70 18.68
C ALA A 36 27.70 16.20 18.60
N ALA A 37 28.28 15.83 19.75
CA ALA A 37 29.64 15.31 19.90
C ALA A 37 29.63 14.15 20.91
N PRO A 38 30.67 13.28 20.95
CA PRO A 38 30.79 12.19 21.92
C PRO A 38 31.15 12.72 23.33
N ASP A 39 30.28 13.57 23.89
CA ASP A 39 30.43 14.25 25.17
C ASP A 39 29.02 14.54 25.75
N GLU A 40 28.82 14.26 27.04
CA GLU A 40 27.56 14.51 27.75
C GLU A 40 27.28 16.00 27.97
N THR A 41 28.31 16.84 27.89
CA THR A 41 28.17 18.30 27.99
C THR A 41 27.83 18.96 26.65
N SER A 42 27.83 18.18 25.56
CA SER A 42 27.51 18.67 24.22
C SER A 42 26.03 18.99 24.08
N GLN A 43 25.69 19.77 23.05
CA GLN A 43 24.30 20.09 22.75
C GLN A 43 23.51 18.82 22.40
N VAL A 44 22.38 18.64 23.06
CA VAL A 44 21.39 17.62 22.70
C VAL A 44 20.76 17.99 21.37
N VAL A 45 20.90 17.10 20.40
CA VAL A 45 20.41 17.24 19.04
C VAL A 45 19.01 16.65 18.89
N HIS A 46 18.75 15.54 19.58
CA HIS A 46 17.48 14.82 19.49
C HIS A 46 17.27 13.94 20.72
N THR A 47 16.01 13.61 20.99
CA THR A 47 15.61 12.71 22.07
C THR A 47 14.78 11.59 21.49
N PHE A 48 15.19 10.35 21.74
CA PHE A 48 14.52 9.14 21.31
C PHE A 48 13.69 8.54 22.44
N VAL A 49 12.54 7.97 22.08
CA VAL A 49 11.72 7.13 22.96
C VAL A 49 12.19 5.68 22.89
N GLU A 50 11.85 4.89 23.92
CA GLU A 50 12.10 3.45 23.96
C GLU A 50 11.62 2.72 22.70
N GLY A 51 12.42 1.75 22.24
CA GLY A 51 12.06 0.91 21.10
C GLY A 51 12.22 1.60 19.73
N ALA A 52 12.61 2.88 19.68
CA ALA A 52 12.95 3.55 18.44
C ALA A 52 14.11 2.82 17.73
N GLU A 53 13.92 2.56 16.43
CA GLU A 53 14.91 1.92 15.57
C GLU A 53 15.85 2.98 14.99
N VAL A 54 17.16 2.77 15.19
CA VAL A 54 18.20 3.69 14.72
C VAL A 54 19.27 2.93 13.95
N SER A 55 19.85 3.59 12.96
CA SER A 55 20.98 3.07 12.20
C SER A 55 22.28 3.48 12.87
N VAL A 56 23.02 2.50 13.40
CA VAL A 56 24.29 2.72 14.10
C VAL A 56 25.44 2.56 13.11
N SER A 57 26.34 3.54 13.10
CA SER A 57 27.61 3.45 12.37
C SER A 57 28.64 2.71 13.22
N GLU A 58 29.52 1.92 12.61
CA GLU A 58 30.56 1.15 13.31
C GLU A 58 31.64 2.02 13.99
N VAL A 59 31.60 3.33 13.80
CA VAL A 59 32.54 4.27 14.43
C VAL A 59 32.14 4.47 15.90
N ALA A 60 32.66 3.59 16.75
CA ALA A 60 32.65 3.77 18.19
C ALA A 60 33.91 4.53 18.65
N LYS A 61 33.74 5.55 19.49
CA LYS A 61 34.86 6.26 20.11
C LYS A 61 34.56 6.46 21.60
N ASP A 62 35.43 5.94 22.47
CA ASP A 62 35.35 6.16 23.92
C ASP A 62 33.98 5.78 24.54
N GLY A 63 33.35 4.69 24.05
CA GLY A 63 32.04 4.23 24.52
C GLY A 63 30.85 5.03 23.96
N TRP A 64 31.08 5.86 22.93
CA TRP A 64 30.05 6.53 22.16
C TRP A 64 29.91 5.88 20.80
N VAL A 65 28.66 5.70 20.38
CA VAL A 65 28.29 5.23 19.05
C VAL A 65 27.66 6.36 18.26
N GLN A 66 28.08 6.50 17.00
CA GLN A 66 27.48 7.46 16.08
C GLN A 66 26.21 6.86 15.45
N ILE A 67 25.09 7.56 15.57
CA ILE A 67 23.80 7.16 15.02
C ILE A 67 23.35 8.15 13.94
N ARG A 68 22.57 7.64 12.97
CA ARG A 68 21.92 8.48 11.95
C ARG A 68 20.48 8.74 12.34
N LEU A 69 20.13 10.02 12.40
CA LEU A 69 18.79 10.51 12.73
C LEU A 69 17.87 10.42 11.50
N PRO A 70 16.53 10.41 11.69
CA PRO A 70 15.56 10.37 10.59
C PRO A 70 15.61 11.61 9.68
N ASP A 71 16.11 12.74 10.19
CA ASP A 71 16.37 13.96 9.41
C ASP A 71 17.64 13.89 8.55
N GLY A 72 18.36 12.76 8.59
CA GLY A 72 19.60 12.53 7.86
C GLY A 72 20.86 13.05 8.56
N ARG A 73 20.73 13.74 9.71
CA ARG A 73 21.88 14.20 10.52
C ARG A 73 22.50 13.04 11.30
N SER A 74 23.67 13.28 11.88
CA SER A 74 24.32 12.35 12.79
C SER A 74 24.33 12.87 14.22
N GLY A 75 24.25 11.96 15.19
CA GLY A 75 24.39 12.25 16.61
C GLY A 75 25.16 11.13 17.32
N PHE A 76 25.54 11.37 18.57
CA PHE A 76 26.28 10.43 19.39
C PHE A 76 25.45 10.01 20.60
N VAL A 77 25.47 8.71 20.90
CA VAL A 77 24.79 8.11 22.05
C VAL A 77 25.76 7.20 22.80
N ARG A 78 25.61 7.04 24.11
CA ARG A 78 26.37 6.05 24.89
C ARG A 78 26.04 4.64 24.42
N GLU A 79 27.07 3.85 24.13
CA GLU A 79 26.94 2.46 23.67
C GLU A 79 26.11 1.62 24.66
N SER A 80 26.23 1.87 25.96
CA SER A 80 25.47 1.16 27.01
C SER A 80 23.96 1.36 26.96
N LEU A 81 23.46 2.36 26.22
CA LEU A 81 22.03 2.66 26.09
C LEU A 81 21.42 2.09 24.79
N VAL A 82 22.27 1.58 23.90
CA VAL A 82 21.86 1.03 22.60
C VAL A 82 21.99 -0.48 22.68
N ALA A 83 20.87 -1.19 22.62
CA ALA A 83 20.91 -2.64 22.46
C ALA A 83 21.15 -2.96 20.98
N PRO A 84 22.20 -3.71 20.63
CA PRO A 84 22.30 -4.26 19.29
C PRO A 84 21.03 -5.04 19.02
N LEU A 85 20.44 -4.87 17.83
CA LEU A 85 19.50 -5.87 17.32
C LEU A 85 20.33 -7.11 16.99
N VAL A 86 20.72 -7.84 18.05
CA VAL A 86 21.03 -9.25 17.90
C VAL A 86 19.72 -9.81 17.40
N PHE A 87 19.66 -10.14 16.11
CA PHE A 87 18.72 -11.14 15.66
C PHE A 87 19.02 -12.35 16.52
N ALA A 88 18.28 -12.50 17.63
CA ALA A 88 18.26 -13.75 18.33
C ALA A 88 18.01 -14.78 17.23
N PRO A 89 18.87 -15.81 17.06
CA PRO A 89 18.45 -16.95 16.28
C PRO A 89 17.04 -17.28 16.78
N PRO A 90 16.05 -17.42 15.87
CA PRO A 90 14.64 -17.50 16.24
C PRO A 90 14.56 -18.40 17.46
N PRO A 91 14.01 -17.91 18.60
CA PRO A 91 14.10 -18.64 19.85
C PRO A 91 13.73 -20.07 19.52
N SER A 92 14.64 -21.01 19.75
CA SER A 92 14.39 -22.44 19.56
C SER A 92 13.05 -22.66 20.20
N SER A 93 12.02 -22.82 19.36
CA SER A 93 10.64 -22.53 19.72
C SER A 93 10.41 -23.14 21.09
N PRO A 94 10.07 -22.37 22.14
CA PRO A 94 9.71 -22.96 23.41
C PRO A 94 8.67 -24.00 23.05
N SER A 95 9.05 -25.27 23.28
CA SER A 95 8.29 -26.45 22.95
C SER A 95 6.83 -26.09 23.05
N ALA A 96 6.15 -26.11 21.90
CA ALA A 96 4.75 -25.75 21.74
C ALA A 96 4.05 -26.04 23.06
N GLN A 97 3.74 -24.98 23.83
CA GLN A 97 2.57 -25.09 24.66
C GLN A 97 1.48 -25.28 23.64
N VAL A 98 1.13 -26.55 23.44
CA VAL A 98 -0.12 -27.00 22.87
C VAL A 98 -1.16 -26.42 23.82
N VAL A 99 -1.39 -25.12 23.70
CA VAL A 99 -2.73 -24.58 23.81
C VAL A 99 -3.49 -25.48 22.87
N LYS A 100 -4.32 -26.32 23.47
CA LYS A 100 -5.24 -27.21 22.78
C LYS A 100 -6.10 -26.27 21.94
N LEU A 101 -5.63 -25.99 20.72
CA LEU A 101 -6.32 -25.17 19.77
C LEU A 101 -7.66 -25.87 19.61
N PRO A 102 -8.80 -25.22 19.89
CA PRO A 102 -10.09 -25.80 19.57
C PRO A 102 -10.00 -26.30 18.13
N ASP A 103 -10.28 -27.60 17.90
CA ASP A 103 -9.99 -28.36 16.67
C ASP A 103 -10.68 -27.82 15.39
N GLU A 104 -11.19 -26.59 15.40
CA GLU A 104 -11.99 -26.04 14.33
C GLU A 104 -11.86 -24.51 14.19
N ILE A 105 -10.64 -23.97 14.14
CA ILE A 105 -10.45 -22.63 13.56
C ILE A 105 -10.29 -22.78 12.05
N LYS A 106 -11.41 -23.01 11.36
CA LYS A 106 -11.47 -22.94 9.90
C LYS A 106 -11.23 -21.47 9.51
N PRO A 107 -10.13 -21.13 8.79
CA PRO A 107 -9.86 -19.75 8.41
C PRO A 107 -11.05 -19.23 7.61
N ARG A 108 -11.77 -18.27 8.18
CA ARG A 108 -12.95 -17.68 7.57
C ARG A 108 -12.48 -16.59 6.63
N LEU A 109 -12.62 -16.85 5.33
CA LEU A 109 -12.32 -15.87 4.29
C LEU A 109 -13.39 -14.79 4.33
N VAL A 110 -13.05 -13.61 4.83
CA VAL A 110 -13.94 -12.45 4.81
C VAL A 110 -13.88 -11.82 3.43
N ARG A 111 -15.01 -11.76 2.72
CA ARG A 111 -15.10 -11.23 1.36
C ARG A 111 -15.72 -9.84 1.30
N THR A 112 -16.48 -9.45 2.32
CA THR A 112 -17.23 -8.20 2.33
C THR A 112 -16.99 -7.41 3.61
N PHE A 113 -17.16 -6.09 3.55
CA PHE A 113 -17.08 -5.20 4.71
C PHE A 113 -18.13 -5.55 5.78
N ASP A 114 -19.32 -5.99 5.35
CA ASP A 114 -20.41 -6.37 6.26
C ASP A 114 -20.05 -7.59 7.11
N GLU A 115 -19.29 -8.53 6.55
CA GLU A 115 -18.77 -9.68 7.28
C GLU A 115 -17.68 -9.29 8.29
N LEU A 116 -16.90 -8.25 8.01
CA LEU A 116 -15.83 -7.75 8.89
C LEU A 116 -16.38 -6.94 10.07
N ARG A 117 -17.50 -6.21 9.87
CA ARG A 117 -18.08 -5.27 10.85
C ARG A 117 -18.38 -5.87 12.24
N PRO A 118 -18.99 -7.06 12.39
CA PRO A 118 -19.23 -7.64 13.72
C PRO A 118 -17.93 -8.03 14.44
N HIS A 119 -16.86 -8.34 13.70
CA HIS A 119 -15.54 -8.64 14.27
C HIS A 119 -14.76 -7.38 14.60
N ALA A 120 -14.91 -6.32 13.79
CA ALA A 120 -14.28 -5.03 14.01
C ALA A 120 -14.92 -4.24 15.17
N ALA A 121 -16.14 -4.58 15.59
CA ALA A 121 -16.86 -3.87 16.65
C ALA A 121 -16.13 -3.84 18.00
N THR A 122 -15.18 -4.76 18.22
CA THR A 122 -14.33 -4.80 19.42
C THR A 122 -13.18 -3.79 19.36
N ASP A 123 -12.83 -3.24 18.19
CA ASP A 123 -11.76 -2.26 18.01
C ASP A 123 -12.29 -0.92 17.43
N PRO A 124 -12.39 0.15 18.24
CA PRO A 124 -12.94 1.42 17.80
C PRO A 124 -12.12 2.09 16.68
N LEU A 125 -10.83 1.78 16.55
CA LEU A 125 -10.00 2.30 15.45
C LEU A 125 -10.34 1.62 14.13
N THR A 126 -10.61 0.31 14.16
CA THR A 126 -11.01 -0.44 12.98
C THR A 126 -12.42 -0.01 12.52
N VAL A 127 -13.34 0.26 13.45
CA VAL A 127 -14.66 0.84 13.14
C VAL A 127 -14.52 2.21 12.46
N ARG A 128 -13.68 3.11 13.00
CA ARG A 128 -13.45 4.43 12.38
C ARG A 128 -12.85 4.34 10.98
N ALA A 129 -11.93 3.39 10.75
CA ALA A 129 -11.36 3.16 9.42
C ALA A 129 -12.44 2.65 8.45
N LEU A 130 -13.30 1.73 8.89
CA LEU A 130 -14.44 1.26 8.11
C LEU A 130 -15.40 2.39 7.76
N ASP A 131 -15.74 3.25 8.73
CA ASP A 131 -16.65 4.37 8.53
C ASP A 131 -16.07 5.43 7.59
N ALA A 132 -14.75 5.68 7.67
CA ALA A 132 -14.07 6.58 6.75
C ALA A 132 -14.15 6.09 5.30
N VAL A 133 -13.90 4.80 5.06
CA VAL A 133 -14.02 4.19 3.73
C VAL A 133 -15.48 4.19 3.24
N ASP A 134 -16.46 3.91 4.11
CA ASP A 134 -17.88 3.97 3.72
C ASP A 134 -18.30 5.41 3.36
N SER A 135 -17.84 6.39 4.14
CA SER A 135 -18.08 7.81 3.89
C SER A 135 -17.48 8.28 2.58
N ASP A 136 -16.23 7.92 2.29
CA ASP A 136 -15.56 8.28 1.05
C ASP A 136 -16.29 7.69 -0.17
N ARG A 137 -16.73 6.44 -0.09
CA ARG A 137 -17.53 5.78 -1.15
C ARG A 137 -18.88 6.44 -1.38
N ARG A 138 -19.61 6.77 -0.31
CA ARG A 138 -20.89 7.49 -0.46
C ARG A 138 -20.69 8.85 -1.15
N THR A 139 -19.59 9.53 -0.83
CA THR A 139 -19.27 10.82 -1.43
C THR A 139 -18.89 10.67 -2.90
N GLY A 140 -18.04 9.69 -3.23
CA GLY A 140 -17.69 9.35 -4.61
C GLY A 140 -18.91 8.96 -5.44
N PHE A 141 -19.82 8.17 -4.88
CA PHE A 141 -21.07 7.79 -5.53
C PHE A 141 -22.00 8.98 -5.76
N ALA A 142 -22.13 9.89 -4.79
CA ALA A 142 -22.94 11.08 -4.95
C ALA A 142 -22.41 11.99 -6.08
N LEU A 143 -21.10 12.12 -6.20
CA LEU A 143 -20.45 12.93 -7.24
C LEU A 143 -20.58 12.27 -8.63
N LEU A 144 -20.24 10.99 -8.75
CA LEU A 144 -20.32 10.26 -10.01
C LEU A 144 -21.76 10.02 -10.45
N GLY A 145 -22.61 9.55 -9.55
CA GLY A 145 -24.04 9.33 -9.80
C GLY A 145 -24.78 10.62 -10.14
N GLY A 146 -24.48 11.72 -9.44
CA GLY A 146 -25.08 13.04 -9.71
C GLY A 146 -24.74 13.58 -11.10
N SER A 147 -23.47 13.44 -11.52
CA SER A 147 -23.03 13.86 -12.85
C SER A 147 -23.65 13.02 -13.97
N ALA A 148 -23.72 11.69 -13.82
CA ALA A 148 -24.35 10.81 -14.79
C ALA A 148 -25.87 11.06 -14.92
N ALA A 149 -26.57 11.24 -13.80
CA ALA A 149 -28.00 11.57 -13.80
C ALA A 149 -28.27 12.92 -14.48
N SER A 150 -27.41 13.92 -14.23
CA SER A 150 -27.53 15.25 -14.84
C SER A 150 -27.29 15.20 -16.36
N ALA A 151 -26.28 14.45 -16.81
CA ALA A 151 -26.01 14.26 -18.23
C ALA A 151 -27.18 13.55 -18.93
N ALA A 152 -27.73 12.49 -18.32
CA ALA A 152 -28.89 11.79 -18.86
C ALA A 152 -30.13 12.69 -18.94
N ALA A 153 -30.43 13.46 -17.87
CA ALA A 153 -31.55 14.40 -17.85
C ALA A 153 -31.38 15.53 -18.88
N GLY A 154 -30.16 16.07 -19.03
CA GLY A 154 -29.85 17.06 -20.05
C GLY A 154 -30.01 16.52 -21.47
N MET A 155 -29.61 15.28 -21.72
CA MET A 155 -29.76 14.64 -23.02
C MET A 155 -31.24 14.38 -23.36
N VAL A 156 -32.02 13.87 -22.40
CA VAL A 156 -33.47 13.68 -22.58
C VAL A 156 -34.18 15.03 -22.79
N GLY A 157 -33.86 16.03 -21.97
CA GLY A 157 -34.40 17.39 -22.11
C GLY A 157 -34.07 18.00 -23.47
N PHE A 158 -32.84 17.83 -23.95
CA PHE A 158 -32.43 18.31 -25.28
C PHE A 158 -33.22 17.64 -26.40
N PHE A 159 -33.48 16.32 -26.34
CA PHE A 159 -34.28 15.64 -27.35
C PHE A 159 -35.78 15.99 -27.28
N VAL A 160 -36.33 16.17 -26.08
CA VAL A 160 -37.76 16.50 -25.90
C VAL A 160 -38.07 17.97 -26.22
N LEU A 161 -37.17 18.89 -25.87
CA LEU A 161 -37.38 20.33 -26.06
C LEU A 161 -37.03 20.81 -27.48
N ARG A 162 -36.22 20.06 -28.23
CA ARG A 162 -35.71 20.55 -29.51
C ARG A 162 -36.74 20.51 -30.63
N ASP A 163 -37.74 19.63 -30.63
CA ASP A 163 -38.94 19.74 -31.50
C ASP A 163 -40.04 18.70 -31.16
N PRO A 164 -41.12 19.06 -30.45
CA PRO A 164 -42.26 18.14 -30.24
C PRO A 164 -43.05 17.85 -31.53
N VAL A 165 -42.84 18.64 -32.58
CA VAL A 165 -43.57 18.56 -33.86
C VAL A 165 -42.92 17.58 -34.85
N CYS A 166 -41.63 17.26 -34.66
CA CYS A 166 -40.89 16.35 -35.54
C CYS A 166 -41.04 14.87 -35.18
N ALA A 167 -41.47 14.53 -33.97
CA ALA A 167 -41.55 13.13 -33.52
C ALA A 167 -42.58 12.29 -34.32
N ALA A 168 -43.63 12.91 -34.87
CA ALA A 168 -44.64 12.21 -35.68
C ALA A 168 -44.33 12.20 -37.19
N SER A 169 -43.42 13.05 -37.67
CA SER A 169 -43.19 13.25 -39.12
C SER A 169 -41.78 12.89 -39.60
N CYS A 170 -40.79 12.80 -38.70
CA CYS A 170 -39.39 12.60 -39.10
C CYS A 170 -38.95 11.15 -39.26
N GLY A 171 -39.85 10.16 -39.17
CA GLY A 171 -39.49 8.75 -39.42
C GLY A 171 -38.29 8.29 -38.59
N ALA A 172 -38.19 8.76 -37.34
CA ALA A 172 -37.17 8.28 -36.42
C ALA A 172 -37.42 6.79 -36.21
N ASP A 173 -36.53 5.97 -36.77
CA ASP A 173 -36.61 4.52 -36.66
C ASP A 173 -36.61 4.15 -35.17
N PRO A 174 -37.66 3.47 -34.65
CA PRO A 174 -37.73 3.09 -33.24
C PRO A 174 -36.51 2.30 -32.77
N ALA A 175 -35.77 1.67 -33.68
CA ALA A 175 -34.50 1.03 -33.39
C ALA A 175 -33.47 1.99 -32.77
N HIS A 176 -33.39 3.24 -33.23
CA HIS A 176 -32.41 4.21 -32.73
C HIS A 176 -32.74 4.65 -31.30
N VAL A 177 -34.01 4.96 -31.02
CA VAL A 177 -34.45 5.35 -29.65
C VAL A 177 -34.15 4.23 -28.65
N THR A 178 -34.38 2.98 -29.06
CA THR A 178 -34.12 1.80 -28.22
C THR A 178 -32.63 1.60 -27.96
N LEU A 179 -31.77 1.77 -28.99
CA LEU A 179 -30.32 1.63 -28.86
C LEU A 179 -29.72 2.69 -27.94
N TYR A 180 -30.19 3.94 -28.04
CA TYR A 180 -29.75 5.03 -27.17
C TYR A 180 -30.19 4.82 -25.71
N GLY A 181 -31.44 4.41 -25.50
CA GLY A 181 -31.93 4.07 -24.15
C GLY A 181 -31.12 2.95 -23.51
N ALA A 182 -30.81 1.90 -24.28
CA ALA A 182 -29.95 0.80 -23.83
C ALA A 182 -28.52 1.28 -23.50
N GLY A 183 -27.95 2.17 -24.32
CA GLY A 183 -26.62 2.73 -24.09
C GLY A 183 -26.51 3.54 -22.80
N VAL A 184 -27.50 4.40 -22.52
CA VAL A 184 -27.54 5.18 -21.27
C VAL A 184 -27.70 4.26 -20.06
N LEU A 185 -28.60 3.28 -20.14
CA LEU A 185 -28.79 2.31 -19.07
C LEU A 185 -27.51 1.50 -18.79
N ALA A 186 -26.83 1.03 -19.83
CA ALA A 186 -25.57 0.30 -19.72
C ALA A 186 -24.46 1.16 -19.07
N ALA A 187 -24.36 2.44 -19.44
CA ALA A 187 -23.39 3.37 -18.84
C ALA A 187 -23.67 3.62 -17.36
N VAL A 188 -24.94 3.79 -16.97
CA VAL A 188 -25.34 3.93 -15.56
C VAL A 188 -25.00 2.66 -14.77
N LEU A 189 -25.36 1.48 -15.30
CA LEU A 189 -25.07 0.21 -14.64
C LEU A 189 -23.56 -0.04 -14.52
N ALA A 190 -22.76 0.29 -15.54
CA ALA A 190 -21.30 0.19 -15.48
C ALA A 190 -20.71 1.15 -14.42
N GLY A 191 -21.22 2.38 -14.33
CA GLY A 191 -20.80 3.34 -13.30
C GLY A 191 -21.14 2.85 -11.88
N VAL A 192 -22.33 2.28 -11.68
CA VAL A 192 -22.72 1.67 -10.40
C VAL A 192 -21.85 0.47 -10.09
N ALA A 193 -21.60 -0.42 -11.06
CA ALA A 193 -20.77 -1.61 -10.85
C ALA A 193 -19.32 -1.27 -10.48
N LEU A 194 -18.74 -0.26 -11.14
CA LEU A 194 -17.37 0.21 -10.86
C LEU A 194 -17.28 0.97 -9.52
N GLY A 195 -18.34 1.68 -9.11
CA GLY A 195 -18.37 2.38 -7.81
C GLY A 195 -18.69 1.48 -6.62
N TYR A 196 -19.33 0.33 -6.84
CA TYR A 196 -19.76 -0.57 -5.76
C TYR A 196 -18.68 -1.59 -5.35
N TRP A 197 -17.68 -1.83 -6.20
CA TRP A 197 -16.65 -2.81 -5.88
C TRP A 197 -15.60 -2.21 -4.95
N PRO A 198 -15.46 -2.73 -3.71
CA PRO A 198 -14.41 -2.29 -2.83
C PRO A 198 -13.06 -2.56 -3.49
N ASP A 199 -12.14 -1.60 -3.38
CA ASP A 199 -10.76 -1.90 -3.72
C ASP A 199 -10.29 -3.02 -2.78
N GLN A 200 -9.76 -4.08 -3.39
CA GLN A 200 -9.25 -5.22 -2.64
C GLN A 200 -8.10 -4.77 -1.73
N ASP A 201 -7.36 -3.74 -2.16
CA ASP A 201 -6.23 -3.18 -1.44
C ASP A 201 -6.65 -2.52 -0.11
N ASP A 202 -7.83 -1.86 -0.06
CA ASP A 202 -8.38 -1.28 1.17
C ASP A 202 -8.75 -2.35 2.21
N LEU A 203 -9.37 -3.44 1.73
CA LEU A 203 -9.74 -4.58 2.57
C LEU A 203 -8.50 -5.26 3.15
N GLU A 204 -7.45 -5.43 2.33
CA GLU A 204 -6.17 -5.98 2.77
C GLU A 204 -5.50 -5.07 3.81
N ALA A 205 -5.45 -3.76 3.57
CA ALA A 205 -4.85 -2.80 4.50
C ALA A 205 -5.57 -2.77 5.86
N ILE A 206 -6.91 -2.73 5.86
CA ILE A 206 -7.71 -2.71 7.08
C ILE A 206 -7.58 -4.03 7.84
N THR A 207 -7.64 -5.16 7.14
CA THR A 207 -7.52 -6.49 7.75
C THR A 207 -6.14 -6.67 8.37
N ALA A 208 -5.07 -6.30 7.65
CA ALA A 208 -3.70 -6.36 8.16
C ALA A 208 -3.51 -5.47 9.40
N ALA A 209 -4.04 -4.24 9.36
CA ALA A 209 -3.97 -3.32 10.50
C ALA A 209 -4.74 -3.83 11.73
N HIS A 210 -5.90 -4.46 11.52
CA HIS A 210 -6.69 -5.07 12.60
C HIS A 210 -5.98 -6.28 13.23
N SER A 211 -5.44 -7.19 12.40
CA SER A 211 -4.69 -8.36 12.89
C SER A 211 -3.42 -7.97 13.63
N ALA A 212 -2.72 -6.91 13.20
CA ALA A 212 -1.54 -6.40 13.90
C ALA A 212 -1.86 -5.87 15.31
N ARG A 213 -3.06 -5.32 15.52
CA ARG A 213 -3.52 -4.82 16.83
C ARG A 213 -4.13 -5.89 17.72
N ASN A 214 -4.69 -6.95 17.14
CA ASN A 214 -5.43 -7.98 17.85
C ASN A 214 -4.84 -9.37 17.57
N PRO A 215 -3.65 -9.69 18.10
CA PRO A 215 -2.96 -10.97 17.81
C PRO A 215 -3.72 -12.20 18.34
N GLU A 216 -4.62 -12.00 19.31
CA GLU A 216 -5.46 -13.06 19.89
C GLU A 216 -6.76 -13.30 19.09
N ALA A 217 -7.11 -12.39 18.17
CA ALA A 217 -8.28 -12.57 17.33
C ALA A 217 -8.06 -13.71 16.32
N PRO A 218 -9.12 -14.46 15.96
CA PRO A 218 -9.01 -15.48 14.91
C PRO A 218 -8.38 -14.88 13.66
N LEU A 219 -7.32 -15.49 13.15
CA LEU A 219 -6.57 -15.03 11.98
C LEU A 219 -7.53 -14.82 10.79
N LEU A 220 -7.83 -13.56 10.52
CA LEU A 220 -8.53 -13.13 9.32
C LEU A 220 -7.50 -13.13 8.19
N VAL A 221 -7.52 -14.18 7.38
CA VAL A 221 -6.65 -14.26 6.20
C VAL A 221 -7.34 -13.48 5.08
N PRO A 222 -6.73 -12.40 4.57
CA PRO A 222 -7.29 -11.70 3.42
C PRO A 222 -7.38 -12.65 2.22
N PRO A 223 -8.37 -12.48 1.33
CA PRO A 223 -8.41 -13.23 0.08
C PRO A 223 -7.15 -12.91 -0.71
N ARG A 224 -6.18 -13.85 -0.74
CA ARG A 224 -5.02 -13.72 -1.60
C ARG A 224 -5.53 -13.50 -3.01
N ARG A 225 -5.20 -12.35 -3.61
CA ARG A 225 -5.33 -12.14 -5.05
C ARG A 225 -4.72 -13.38 -5.72
N PRO A 226 -5.46 -14.09 -6.60
CA PRO A 226 -4.87 -15.19 -7.33
C PRO A 226 -3.59 -14.65 -7.95
N ALA A 227 -2.46 -15.32 -7.68
CA ALA A 227 -1.18 -14.89 -8.24
C ALA A 227 -1.41 -14.69 -9.75
N PRO A 228 -0.91 -13.58 -10.33
CA PRO A 228 -1.06 -13.35 -11.76
C PRO A 228 -0.63 -14.64 -12.42
N THR A 229 -1.59 -15.30 -13.06
CA THR A 229 -1.32 -16.61 -13.64
C THR A 229 -0.21 -16.32 -14.61
N SER A 230 0.98 -16.86 -14.35
CA SER A 230 2.11 -16.74 -15.24
C SER A 230 1.73 -17.56 -16.48
N GLU A 231 0.85 -16.98 -17.29
CA GLU A 231 0.46 -17.51 -18.56
C GLU A 231 1.75 -17.62 -19.35
N PRO A 232 2.19 -18.84 -19.69
CA PRO A 232 3.43 -19.02 -20.43
C PRO A 232 3.34 -18.18 -21.70
N PRO A 233 4.41 -17.47 -22.09
CA PRO A 233 4.38 -16.61 -23.25
C PRO A 233 3.86 -17.39 -24.45
N ALA A 234 2.84 -16.84 -25.12
CA ALA A 234 2.24 -17.45 -26.29
C ALA A 234 3.35 -17.87 -27.27
N PRO A 235 3.32 -19.09 -27.82
CA PRO A 235 4.35 -19.56 -28.72
C PRO A 235 4.48 -18.59 -29.90
N ALA A 236 5.72 -18.19 -30.20
CA ALA A 236 6.01 -17.29 -31.31
C ALA A 236 5.40 -17.87 -32.62
N PRO A 237 4.79 -17.03 -33.47
CA PRO A 237 4.21 -17.50 -34.72
C PRO A 237 5.29 -18.15 -35.59
N VAL A 238 5.14 -19.45 -35.84
CA VAL A 238 6.03 -20.20 -36.74
C VAL A 238 5.85 -19.61 -38.13
N SER A 239 6.89 -18.93 -38.63
CA SER A 239 6.90 -18.38 -39.99
C SER A 239 6.81 -19.53 -40.99
N ALA A 240 5.75 -19.54 -41.79
CA ALA A 240 5.57 -20.52 -42.85
C ALA A 240 6.67 -20.36 -43.92
N PRO A 241 7.22 -21.47 -44.46
CA PRO A 241 8.21 -21.39 -45.54
C PRO A 241 7.58 -20.78 -46.80
N ALA A 242 8.25 -19.76 -47.35
CA ALA A 242 7.88 -19.13 -48.61
C ALA A 242 7.91 -20.17 -49.73
N SER A 243 6.77 -20.37 -50.38
CA SER A 243 6.64 -21.22 -51.55
C SER A 243 7.29 -20.51 -52.75
N SER A 244 8.42 -21.04 -53.21
CA SER A 244 9.09 -20.58 -54.43
C SER A 244 8.32 -21.09 -55.66
N GLN A 245 7.78 -20.16 -56.44
CA GLN A 245 7.42 -20.38 -57.85
C GLN A 245 8.55 -19.88 -58.74
#